data_AF-A0A7V2HCD4-F1
#
_entry.id   AF-A0A7V2HCD4-F1
#
_cell.length_a   1.000
_cell.length_b   1.000
_cell.length_c   1.000
_cell.angle_alpha   90.00
_cell.angle_beta   90.00
_cell.angle_gamma   90.00
#
_symmetry.space_group_name_H-M   'P 1'
#
loop_
_entity.id
_entity.type
_entity.pdbx_description
1 polymer ?
#
loop_
_entity_poly.entity_id
_entity_poly.type
_entity_poly.pdbx_seq_one_letter_code
_entity_poly.pdbx_strand_id
1 'polypeptide(L)'
;MLSRFFSRRDIFRGGGLLAAFSSLRGQTAANALRIGPDIYESIGVRPIINCKGTFTIISGSQTLPEVKQAMDAASRHYVHLDELMDGVGRRLAELTQADWGIVTCGCAAALAHATAACIAGADPEKLQRLPDTTGLKNEVIAPASSRNVYDHAIRTTGAKFIDVRTKEEFINAFSERTAMIMVLAGPGDSGPVGLPVLAPIAREKGVPILVDAAAERLTIPNVHLLRGATMVAYSGGKCLRGPQSAGLLLGRKDLVQAAWLHSAPHHALGRPMKAGKEEIMGMLAAVEAWVKRNHEAEWNEWESWLQTIADRVSQIDGVTTQVLQPEGLSNNAPRLQISWDGEKSGISGEAAEKALYEGTPRIILAGSTGGRRTGLKASSLTVMPYMMMPGDAPKVADRIHQVLTAGPKPPLKAKLPPSVNVTGQWDVEVHYSVGKASHRFMFEQKDGELLGTHMGEFLRGDVRGTIEGDEVWVRSSHRYEGTRIGYEFVGRVTSDMMEGTVDLGEYGSARWTAARHQYGRPGGTVRPVKNV
;
A
#
# COMPACT_ATOMS: atom_id res chain seq x y z
N MET A 1 -50.95 -63.97 -25.08
CA MET A 1 -49.98 -65.06 -24.89
C MET A 1 -48.59 -64.48 -25.11
N LEU A 2 -47.75 -64.47 -24.07
CA LEU A 2 -46.29 -64.71 -24.04
C LEU A 2 -45.42 -64.14 -25.20
N SER A 3 -44.22 -63.56 -25.05
CA SER A 3 -43.34 -63.14 -23.95
C SER A 3 -42.00 -62.75 -24.63
N ARG A 4 -41.42 -61.57 -24.31
CA ARG A 4 -39.98 -61.16 -24.30
C ARG A 4 -39.15 -61.38 -25.60
N PHE A 5 -38.22 -60.50 -26.02
CA PHE A 5 -37.14 -59.84 -25.27
C PHE A 5 -36.75 -58.51 -25.94
N PHE A 6 -36.68 -57.43 -25.15
CA PHE A 6 -35.94 -56.22 -25.51
C PHE A 6 -34.45 -56.40 -25.16
N SER A 7 -33.59 -55.92 -26.04
CA SER A 7 -32.12 -55.93 -25.91
C SER A 7 -31.66 -54.89 -24.88
N ARG A 8 -30.47 -55.07 -24.30
CA ARG A 8 -29.80 -54.14 -23.34
C ARG A 8 -29.54 -52.72 -23.89
N ARG A 9 -30.03 -52.37 -25.08
CA ARG A 9 -29.88 -51.07 -25.74
C ARG A 9 -31.08 -50.12 -25.61
N ASP A 10 -32.20 -50.54 -25.02
CA ASP A 10 -33.43 -49.72 -24.97
C ASP A 10 -33.75 -49.07 -23.60
N ILE A 11 -32.84 -49.14 -22.62
CA ILE A 11 -33.02 -48.50 -21.29
C ILE A 11 -32.51 -47.04 -21.24
N PHE A 12 -31.97 -46.49 -22.33
CA PHE A 12 -31.34 -45.15 -22.34
C PHE A 12 -32.05 -44.07 -23.19
N ARG A 13 -33.37 -44.18 -23.46
CA ARG A 13 -34.09 -43.18 -24.28
C ARG A 13 -35.33 -42.53 -23.68
N GLY A 14 -35.62 -42.72 -22.40
CA GLY A 14 -36.81 -42.11 -21.77
C GLY A 14 -36.57 -41.69 -20.34
N GLY A 15 -35.87 -40.58 -20.13
CA GLY A 15 -35.72 -39.98 -18.81
C GLY A 15 -34.69 -38.86 -18.79
N GLY A 16 -35.14 -37.61 -18.67
CA GLY A 16 -34.28 -36.52 -18.22
C GLY A 16 -33.96 -35.41 -19.23
N LEU A 17 -34.91 -35.05 -20.08
CA LEU A 17 -34.95 -33.78 -20.84
C LEU A 17 -35.05 -32.52 -19.94
N LEU A 18 -34.49 -32.55 -18.73
CA LEU A 18 -34.54 -31.48 -17.73
C LEU A 18 -33.15 -31.13 -17.14
N ALA A 19 -32.06 -31.68 -17.69
CA ALA A 19 -30.68 -31.40 -17.24
C ALA A 19 -29.76 -30.83 -18.33
N ALA A 20 -30.30 -30.41 -19.47
CA ALA A 20 -29.54 -29.80 -20.58
C ALA A 20 -29.96 -28.36 -20.93
N PHE A 21 -30.86 -27.74 -20.14
CA PHE A 21 -31.26 -26.34 -20.28
C PHE A 21 -30.73 -25.41 -19.18
N SER A 22 -29.88 -25.91 -18.28
CA SER A 22 -29.21 -25.09 -17.25
C SER A 22 -27.74 -24.75 -17.59
N SER A 23 -27.19 -25.26 -18.71
CA SER A 23 -25.79 -25.03 -19.10
C SER A 23 -25.60 -24.00 -20.23
N LEU A 24 -26.66 -23.26 -20.63
CA LEU A 24 -26.59 -22.23 -21.68
C LEU A 24 -27.26 -20.89 -21.32
N ARG A 25 -27.58 -20.64 -20.05
CA ARG A 25 -27.95 -19.29 -19.58
C ARG A 25 -26.78 -18.65 -18.83
N GLY A 26 -26.07 -17.79 -19.55
CA GLY A 26 -25.07 -16.91 -18.98
C GLY A 26 -23.63 -17.27 -19.34
N GLN A 27 -23.33 -17.54 -20.62
CA GLN A 27 -22.17 -16.85 -21.17
C GLN A 27 -22.48 -15.36 -20.97
N THR A 28 -22.01 -14.78 -19.87
CA THR A 28 -22.10 -13.34 -19.66
C THR A 28 -21.37 -12.74 -20.85
N ALA A 29 -22.13 -12.17 -21.80
CA ALA A 29 -21.58 -11.20 -22.71
C ALA A 29 -20.68 -10.31 -21.86
N ALA A 30 -19.39 -10.22 -22.18
CA ALA A 30 -18.45 -9.39 -21.44
C ALA A 30 -19.17 -8.06 -21.22
N ASN A 31 -19.46 -7.74 -19.96
CA ASN A 31 -20.38 -6.63 -19.69
C ASN A 31 -19.73 -5.38 -20.30
N ALA A 32 -20.37 -4.80 -21.32
CA ALA A 32 -19.84 -3.62 -21.98
C ALA A 32 -19.76 -2.49 -20.96
N LEU A 33 -18.68 -1.71 -21.02
CA LEU A 33 -18.53 -0.51 -20.20
C LEU A 33 -19.77 0.38 -20.37
N ARG A 34 -20.46 0.66 -19.26
CA ARG A 34 -21.56 1.63 -19.22
C ARG A 34 -21.06 2.90 -18.53
N ILE A 35 -21.05 4.00 -19.28
CA ILE A 35 -20.70 5.31 -18.72
C ILE A 35 -21.91 5.82 -17.93
N GLY A 36 -21.79 5.87 -16.61
CA GLY A 36 -22.88 6.26 -15.72
C GLY A 36 -22.60 5.91 -14.25
N PRO A 37 -23.60 6.04 -13.37
CA PRO A 37 -23.47 5.72 -11.95
C PRO A 37 -23.06 4.27 -11.66
N ASP A 38 -23.35 3.33 -12.57
CA ASP A 38 -23.05 1.90 -12.46
C ASP A 38 -21.79 1.48 -13.23
N ILE A 39 -20.86 2.41 -13.48
CA ILE A 39 -19.65 2.19 -14.29
C ILE A 39 -18.81 0.99 -13.81
N TYR A 40 -18.66 0.81 -12.50
CA TYR A 40 -17.87 -0.29 -11.93
C TYR A 40 -18.65 -1.61 -11.97
N GLU A 41 -19.92 -1.58 -11.60
CA GLU A 41 -20.82 -2.73 -11.66
C GLU A 41 -20.99 -3.24 -13.08
N SER A 42 -20.95 -2.33 -14.06
CA SER A 42 -20.95 -2.65 -15.49
C SER A 42 -19.78 -3.51 -15.93
N ILE A 43 -18.73 -3.68 -15.12
CA ILE A 43 -17.63 -4.61 -15.38
C ILE A 43 -17.42 -5.60 -14.24
N GLY A 44 -18.44 -5.79 -13.38
CA GLY A 44 -18.41 -6.75 -12.27
C GLY A 44 -17.66 -6.29 -11.03
N VAL A 45 -17.28 -5.01 -10.94
CA VAL A 45 -16.60 -4.43 -9.78
C VAL A 45 -17.64 -3.83 -8.83
N ARG A 46 -17.63 -4.27 -7.57
CA ARG A 46 -18.50 -3.72 -6.52
C ARG A 46 -17.89 -2.44 -5.94
N PRO A 47 -18.63 -1.31 -5.91
CA PRO A 47 -18.19 -0.11 -5.19
C PRO A 47 -17.98 -0.36 -3.70
N ILE A 48 -17.23 0.55 -3.07
CA ILE A 48 -16.86 0.48 -1.66
C ILE A 48 -17.01 1.85 -1.00
N ILE A 49 -17.55 1.86 0.22
CA ILE A 49 -17.51 3.04 1.10
C ILE A 49 -16.15 3.04 1.80
N ASN A 50 -15.38 4.11 1.59
CA ASN A 50 -14.01 4.23 2.08
C ASN A 50 -13.97 4.92 3.45
N CYS A 51 -13.94 4.12 4.52
CA CYS A 51 -13.69 4.58 5.88
C CYS A 51 -12.24 4.29 6.34
N LYS A 52 -11.32 4.03 5.38
CA LYS A 52 -9.94 3.65 5.65
C LYS A 52 -8.95 4.80 5.48
N GLY A 53 -9.20 5.68 4.52
CA GLY A 53 -8.31 6.78 4.16
C GLY A 53 -7.76 6.65 2.73
N THR A 54 -6.62 7.26 2.46
CA THR A 54 -6.13 7.53 1.09
C THR A 54 -5.27 6.41 0.49
N PHE A 55 -5.64 5.15 0.76
CA PHE A 55 -4.88 3.98 0.32
C PHE A 55 -5.06 3.70 -1.18
N THR A 56 -3.96 3.42 -1.88
CA THR A 56 -3.97 3.19 -3.34
C THR A 56 -4.81 1.98 -3.75
N ILE A 57 -4.79 0.89 -2.96
CA ILE A 57 -5.56 -0.33 -3.22
C ILE A 57 -7.09 -0.10 -3.28
N ILE A 58 -7.56 1.04 -2.77
CA ILE A 58 -8.96 1.46 -2.79
C ILE A 58 -9.13 2.82 -3.48
N SER A 59 -8.27 3.12 -4.45
CA SER A 59 -8.32 4.30 -5.33
C SER A 59 -8.04 5.66 -4.69
N GLY A 60 -7.56 5.69 -3.44
CA GLY A 60 -7.23 6.94 -2.74
C GLY A 60 -8.46 7.82 -2.51
N SER A 61 -8.41 9.04 -3.06
CA SER A 61 -9.50 10.03 -2.89
C SER A 61 -10.37 10.17 -4.13
N GLN A 62 -11.65 10.52 -3.90
CA GLN A 62 -12.48 11.03 -4.98
C GLN A 62 -12.10 12.48 -5.32
N THR A 63 -11.83 12.72 -6.60
CA THR A 63 -11.49 14.05 -7.13
C THR A 63 -12.60 15.06 -6.87
N LEU A 64 -12.21 16.32 -6.61
CA LEU A 64 -13.14 17.43 -6.46
C LEU A 64 -13.93 17.71 -7.76
N PRO A 65 -15.12 18.32 -7.70
CA PRO A 65 -15.87 18.71 -8.89
C PRO A 65 -15.05 19.57 -9.87
N GLU A 66 -14.28 20.53 -9.36
CA GLU A 66 -13.42 21.42 -10.14
C GLU A 66 -12.32 20.65 -10.87
N VAL A 67 -11.77 19.62 -10.21
CA VAL A 67 -10.75 18.74 -10.79
C VAL A 67 -11.33 17.95 -11.96
N LYS A 68 -12.53 17.38 -11.80
CA LYS A 68 -13.23 16.65 -12.87
C LYS A 68 -13.51 17.56 -14.07
N GLN A 69 -14.00 18.77 -13.82
CA GLN A 69 -14.26 19.77 -14.86
C GLN A 69 -12.98 20.20 -15.59
N ALA A 70 -11.89 20.43 -14.86
CA ALA A 70 -10.60 20.80 -15.44
C ALA A 70 -10.03 19.68 -16.32
N MET A 71 -10.12 18.42 -15.88
CA MET A 71 -9.70 17.26 -16.66
C MET A 71 -10.52 17.11 -17.94
N ASP A 72 -11.85 17.22 -17.86
CA ASP A 72 -12.73 17.15 -19.04
C ASP A 72 -12.43 18.28 -20.02
N ALA A 73 -12.29 19.52 -19.55
CA ALA A 73 -11.96 20.66 -20.39
C ALA A 73 -10.59 20.51 -21.07
N ALA A 74 -9.56 20.10 -20.32
CA ALA A 74 -8.21 19.89 -20.84
C ALA A 74 -8.16 18.79 -21.92
N SER A 75 -9.01 17.77 -21.81
CA SER A 75 -9.06 16.66 -22.78
C SER A 75 -9.40 17.13 -24.21
N ARG A 76 -10.05 18.29 -24.35
CA ARG A 76 -10.60 18.82 -25.61
C ARG A 76 -9.63 19.66 -26.46
N HIS A 77 -8.40 19.91 -25.98
CA HIS A 77 -7.44 20.79 -26.67
C HIS A 77 -6.02 20.21 -26.76
N TYR A 78 -5.32 20.42 -27.87
CA TYR A 78 -3.87 20.11 -27.96
C TYR A 78 -3.05 21.31 -27.47
N VAL A 79 -1.95 21.03 -26.77
CA VAL A 79 -0.99 22.04 -26.26
C VAL A 79 0.42 21.48 -26.31
N HIS A 80 1.43 22.37 -26.33
CA HIS A 80 2.81 21.97 -26.10
C HIS A 80 3.05 21.72 -24.60
N LEU A 81 3.58 20.55 -24.22
CA LEU A 81 3.66 20.18 -22.80
C LEU A 81 4.67 21.02 -22.01
N ASP A 82 5.73 21.53 -22.64
CA ASP A 82 6.66 22.43 -21.95
C ASP A 82 6.05 23.81 -21.72
N GLU A 83 5.24 24.33 -22.65
CA GLU A 83 4.50 25.58 -22.45
C GLU A 83 3.44 25.42 -21.36
N LEU A 84 2.75 24.28 -21.37
CA LEU A 84 1.80 23.91 -20.32
C LEU A 84 2.50 23.87 -18.95
N MET A 85 3.62 23.14 -18.84
CA MET A 85 4.29 22.99 -17.56
C MET A 85 4.93 24.29 -17.08
N ASP A 86 5.41 25.17 -17.97
CA ASP A 86 5.85 26.51 -17.58
C ASP A 86 4.70 27.34 -16.99
N GLY A 87 3.55 27.37 -17.67
CA GLY A 87 2.36 28.07 -17.18
C GLY A 87 1.85 27.52 -15.85
N VAL A 88 1.78 26.19 -15.73
CA VAL A 88 1.42 25.49 -14.49
C VAL A 88 2.43 25.78 -13.39
N GLY A 89 3.72 25.76 -13.69
CA GLY A 89 4.77 25.98 -12.70
C GLY A 89 4.78 27.39 -12.13
N ARG A 90 4.55 28.42 -12.97
CA ARG A 90 4.32 29.80 -12.50
C ARG A 90 3.11 29.88 -11.58
N ARG A 91 2.00 29.25 -11.96
CA ARG A 91 0.78 29.30 -11.16
C ARG A 91 0.92 28.55 -9.83
N LEU A 92 1.59 27.40 -9.82
CA LEU A 92 1.91 26.69 -8.59
C LEU A 92 2.79 27.54 -7.67
N ALA A 93 3.81 28.21 -8.20
CA ALA A 93 4.67 29.11 -7.42
C ALA A 93 3.86 30.22 -6.73
N GLU A 94 2.95 30.88 -7.48
CA GLU A 94 2.05 31.90 -6.95
C GLU A 94 1.15 31.36 -5.82
N LEU A 95 0.53 30.20 -6.03
CA LEU A 95 -0.42 29.62 -5.08
C LEU A 95 0.27 29.09 -3.81
N THR A 96 1.41 28.41 -3.95
CA THR A 96 2.05 27.71 -2.84
C THR A 96 3.15 28.52 -2.16
N GLN A 97 3.50 29.69 -2.72
CA GLN A 97 4.62 30.52 -2.29
C GLN A 97 5.97 29.78 -2.29
N ALA A 98 6.12 28.80 -3.20
CA ALA A 98 7.40 28.15 -3.49
C ALA A 98 8.05 28.84 -4.69
N ASP A 99 9.36 28.71 -4.86
CA ASP A 99 10.06 29.32 -6.00
C ASP A 99 9.55 28.79 -7.36
N TRP A 100 9.17 27.51 -7.40
CA TRP A 100 8.58 26.84 -8.56
C TRP A 100 7.82 25.57 -8.17
N GLY A 101 7.04 25.04 -9.12
CA GLY A 101 6.37 23.75 -8.99
C GLY A 101 6.22 23.03 -10.32
N ILE A 102 6.13 21.69 -10.28
CA ILE A 102 5.70 20.87 -11.42
C ILE A 102 4.71 19.81 -10.97
N VAL A 103 3.90 19.33 -11.90
CA VAL A 103 3.02 18.16 -11.72
C VAL A 103 3.69 16.91 -12.29
N THR A 104 3.62 15.81 -11.55
CA THR A 104 4.21 14.51 -11.93
C THR A 104 3.15 13.40 -11.88
N CYS A 105 3.43 12.21 -12.41
CA CYS A 105 2.49 11.08 -12.34
C CYS A 105 2.52 10.38 -10.96
N GLY A 106 2.09 11.10 -9.93
CA GLY A 106 2.16 10.64 -8.54
C GLY A 106 3.42 11.12 -7.82
N CYS A 107 3.39 11.04 -6.49
CA CYS A 107 4.49 11.49 -5.64
C CYS A 107 5.76 10.67 -5.88
N ALA A 108 5.63 9.35 -6.12
CA ALA A 108 6.78 8.50 -6.44
C ALA A 108 7.53 8.97 -7.70
N ALA A 109 6.81 9.48 -8.72
CA ALA A 109 7.45 10.07 -9.90
C ALA A 109 8.16 11.39 -9.55
N ALA A 110 7.57 12.22 -8.69
CA ALA A 110 8.25 13.43 -8.17
C ALA A 110 9.56 13.08 -7.45
N LEU A 111 9.55 12.02 -6.63
CA LEU A 111 10.76 11.52 -5.98
C LEU A 111 11.83 11.10 -6.99
N ALA A 112 11.45 10.28 -7.98
CA ALA A 112 12.38 9.82 -9.02
C ALA A 112 12.94 10.97 -9.87
N HIS A 113 12.09 11.90 -10.31
CA HIS A 113 12.50 13.06 -11.12
C HIS A 113 13.42 14.00 -10.35
N ALA A 114 13.11 14.28 -9.07
CA ALA A 114 13.95 15.08 -8.21
C ALA A 114 15.33 14.43 -7.99
N THR A 115 15.36 13.12 -7.71
CA THR A 115 16.63 12.38 -7.58
C THR A 115 17.43 12.39 -8.87
N ALA A 116 16.81 12.15 -10.01
CA ALA A 116 17.48 12.17 -11.31
C ALA A 116 18.06 13.56 -11.62
N ALA A 117 17.35 14.64 -11.28
CA ALA A 117 17.85 16.01 -11.38
C ALA A 117 19.04 16.27 -10.45
N CYS A 118 19.04 15.73 -9.22
CA CYS A 118 20.17 15.85 -8.30
C CYS A 118 21.41 15.06 -8.75
N ILE A 119 21.24 13.98 -9.52
CA ILE A 119 22.32 13.15 -10.05
C ILE A 119 22.91 13.74 -11.34
N ALA A 120 22.05 14.04 -12.31
CA ALA A 120 22.44 14.34 -13.68
C ALA A 120 22.23 15.81 -14.08
N GLY A 121 21.55 16.61 -13.24
CA GLY A 121 21.21 17.98 -13.56
C GLY A 121 20.28 18.08 -14.78
N ALA A 122 20.57 19.04 -15.65
CA ALA A 122 19.86 19.30 -16.91
C ALA A 122 20.72 18.93 -18.15
N ASP A 123 21.78 18.14 -17.98
CA ASP A 123 22.73 17.75 -19.02
C ASP A 123 22.22 16.55 -19.84
N PRO A 124 21.83 16.72 -21.12
CA PRO A 124 21.24 15.64 -21.91
C PRO A 124 22.09 14.37 -21.98
N GLU A 125 23.43 14.49 -22.00
CA GLU A 125 24.30 13.31 -22.02
C GLU A 125 24.17 12.51 -20.72
N LYS A 126 24.14 13.19 -19.58
CA LYS A 126 23.96 12.53 -18.27
C LYS A 126 22.54 11.99 -18.10
N LEU A 127 21.53 12.72 -18.59
CA LEU A 127 20.12 12.29 -18.59
C LEU A 127 19.96 10.93 -19.29
N GLN A 128 20.58 10.76 -20.47
CA GLN A 128 20.49 9.52 -21.26
C GLN A 128 21.21 8.33 -20.61
N ARG A 129 22.17 8.57 -19.72
CA ARG A 129 22.92 7.49 -19.06
C ARG A 129 22.16 6.82 -17.93
N LEU A 130 21.23 7.52 -17.27
CA LEU A 130 20.46 6.95 -16.17
C LEU A 130 19.68 5.71 -16.63
N PRO A 131 19.68 4.60 -15.86
CA PRO A 131 20.13 4.49 -14.48
C PRO A 131 21.62 4.09 -14.28
N ASP A 132 22.46 4.05 -15.32
CA ASP A 132 23.91 3.89 -15.13
C ASP A 132 24.52 5.19 -14.57
N THR A 133 24.90 5.14 -13.30
CA THR A 133 25.50 6.28 -12.60
C THR A 133 27.03 6.24 -12.59
N THR A 134 27.67 5.42 -13.43
CA THR A 134 29.14 5.36 -13.49
C THR A 134 29.75 6.73 -13.81
N GLY A 135 30.54 7.27 -12.88
CA GLY A 135 31.14 8.60 -13.00
C GLY A 135 30.21 9.76 -12.63
N LEU A 136 29.02 9.48 -12.11
CA LEU A 136 28.07 10.48 -11.58
C LEU A 136 27.94 10.35 -10.06
N LYS A 137 27.40 11.39 -9.43
CA LYS A 137 26.90 11.30 -8.05
C LYS A 137 25.76 10.30 -7.97
N ASN A 138 25.67 9.51 -6.90
CA ASN A 138 24.62 8.51 -6.76
C ASN A 138 24.29 8.14 -5.31
N GLU A 139 24.84 8.83 -4.32
CA GLU A 139 24.55 8.56 -2.92
C GLU A 139 23.42 9.47 -2.41
N VAL A 140 22.41 8.87 -1.81
CA VAL A 140 21.29 9.54 -1.15
C VAL A 140 21.39 9.27 0.34
N ILE A 141 21.72 10.29 1.11
CA ILE A 141 21.81 10.19 2.58
C ILE A 141 20.39 10.27 3.14
N ALA A 142 20.00 9.36 4.03
CA ALA A 142 18.67 9.34 4.60
C ALA A 142 18.68 8.91 6.08
N PRO A 143 17.95 9.60 6.97
CA PRO A 143 17.66 9.07 8.29
C PRO A 143 17.06 7.67 8.20
N ALA A 144 17.47 6.75 9.06
CA ALA A 144 16.91 5.39 9.10
C ALA A 144 15.38 5.41 9.33
N SER A 145 14.85 6.42 10.03
CA SER A 145 13.41 6.66 10.23
C SER A 145 12.68 7.14 8.97
N SER A 146 13.40 7.62 7.95
CA SER A 146 12.83 8.08 6.68
C SER A 146 12.74 6.99 5.61
N ARG A 147 13.41 5.85 5.81
CA ARG A 147 13.44 4.74 4.84
C ARG A 147 12.07 4.06 4.80
N ASN A 148 11.51 3.84 3.61
CA ASN A 148 10.20 3.20 3.45
C ASN A 148 10.06 2.47 2.09
N VAL A 149 8.87 1.98 1.74
CA VAL A 149 8.63 1.26 0.49
C VAL A 149 8.87 2.09 -0.79
N TYR A 150 8.74 3.42 -0.70
CA TYR A 150 8.92 4.35 -1.82
C TYR A 150 10.40 4.63 -2.14
N ASP A 151 11.34 4.09 -1.35
CA ASP A 151 12.75 3.99 -1.70
C ASP A 151 12.99 3.46 -3.12
N HIS A 152 12.07 2.62 -3.62
CA HIS A 152 12.13 2.08 -4.96
C HIS A 152 12.14 3.17 -6.04
N ALA A 153 11.41 4.27 -5.84
CA ALA A 153 11.40 5.39 -6.77
C ALA A 153 12.78 6.05 -6.89
N ILE A 154 13.48 6.18 -5.76
CA ILE A 154 14.83 6.74 -5.68
C ILE A 154 15.83 5.75 -6.32
N ARG A 155 15.78 4.46 -5.95
CA ARG A 155 16.69 3.41 -6.48
C ARG A 155 16.55 3.19 -7.98
N THR A 156 15.37 3.44 -8.56
CA THR A 156 15.15 3.35 -10.02
C THR A 156 16.09 4.27 -10.81
N THR A 157 16.62 5.32 -10.19
CA THR A 157 17.62 6.21 -10.80
C THR A 157 19.05 5.65 -10.83
N GLY A 158 19.29 4.50 -10.20
CA GLY A 158 20.64 3.98 -9.92
C GLY A 158 21.25 4.49 -8.60
N ALA A 159 20.52 5.33 -7.88
CA ALA A 159 20.92 5.83 -6.57
C ALA A 159 21.07 4.72 -5.51
N LYS A 160 22.00 4.94 -4.58
CA LYS A 160 22.29 4.09 -3.42
C LYS A 160 22.04 4.88 -2.14
N PHE A 161 21.39 4.26 -1.18
CA PHE A 161 21.11 4.90 0.10
C PHE A 161 22.27 4.76 1.07
N ILE A 162 22.51 5.84 1.82
CA ILE A 162 23.42 5.88 2.96
C ILE A 162 22.57 6.18 4.21
N ASP A 163 22.34 5.15 5.01
CA ASP A 163 21.51 5.22 6.22
C ASP A 163 22.25 5.92 7.35
N VAL A 164 21.59 6.86 8.02
CA VAL A 164 22.14 7.53 9.22
C VAL A 164 21.15 7.51 10.38
N ARG A 165 21.65 7.38 11.60
CA ARG A 165 20.85 7.31 12.85
C ARG A 165 21.20 8.45 13.80
N THR A 166 22.40 9.00 13.68
CA THR A 166 22.90 10.06 14.55
C THR A 166 23.38 11.25 13.71
N LYS A 167 23.47 12.41 14.35
CA LYS A 167 24.04 13.61 13.74
C LYS A 167 25.49 13.39 13.29
N GLU A 168 26.27 12.63 14.05
CA GLU A 168 27.66 12.29 13.71
C GLU A 168 27.72 11.41 12.46
N GLU A 169 26.91 10.35 12.39
CA GLU A 169 26.79 9.51 11.18
C GLU A 169 26.41 10.36 9.97
N PHE A 170 25.48 11.32 10.14
CA PHE A 170 25.09 12.24 9.08
C PHE A 170 26.24 13.13 8.57
N ILE A 171 27.01 13.73 9.48
CA ILE A 171 28.18 14.56 9.10
C ILE A 171 29.23 13.71 8.36
N ASN A 172 29.43 12.46 8.78
CA ASN A 172 30.42 11.57 8.20
C ASN A 172 29.97 10.88 6.91
N ALA A 173 28.66 10.93 6.59
CA ALA A 173 28.10 10.28 5.40
C ALA A 173 28.34 11.06 4.09
N PHE A 174 28.75 12.32 4.15
CA PHE A 174 29.01 13.13 2.96
C PHE A 174 30.25 12.66 2.21
N SER A 175 30.13 12.57 0.89
CA SER A 175 31.21 12.24 -0.03
C SER A 175 31.08 13.02 -1.34
N GLU A 176 32.07 12.90 -2.23
CA GLU A 176 31.98 13.45 -3.60
C GLU A 176 30.81 12.84 -4.41
N ARG A 177 30.34 11.65 -4.03
CA ARG A 177 29.22 10.94 -4.67
C ARG A 177 27.86 11.33 -4.11
N THR A 178 27.79 12.16 -3.05
CA THR A 178 26.51 12.59 -2.47
C THR A 178 25.73 13.48 -3.45
N ALA A 179 24.58 12.97 -3.89
CA ALA A 179 23.66 13.64 -4.81
C ALA A 179 22.63 14.49 -4.07
N MET A 180 22.02 13.94 -3.02
CA MET A 180 20.95 14.59 -2.24
C MET A 180 20.76 13.94 -0.87
N ILE A 181 19.96 14.58 -0.04
CA ILE A 181 19.44 14.03 1.22
C ILE A 181 17.93 13.79 1.07
N MET A 182 17.45 12.67 1.59
CA MET A 182 16.04 12.30 1.57
C MET A 182 15.48 12.28 2.99
N VAL A 183 14.36 12.97 3.20
CA VAL A 183 13.64 13.00 4.48
C VAL A 183 12.17 12.62 4.23
N LEU A 184 11.63 11.72 5.04
CA LEU A 184 10.19 11.45 5.08
C LEU A 184 9.55 12.41 6.09
N ALA A 185 8.58 13.20 5.65
CA ALA A 185 7.82 14.04 6.55
C ALA A 185 6.96 13.18 7.50
N GLY A 186 6.85 13.62 8.75
CA GLY A 186 6.05 12.96 9.78
C GLY A 186 6.72 12.99 11.16
N PRO A 187 6.26 12.16 12.12
CA PRO A 187 6.75 12.20 13.50
C PRO A 187 8.26 11.95 13.65
N GLY A 188 8.88 11.21 12.72
CA GLY A 188 10.32 10.94 12.73
C GLY A 188 11.21 12.13 12.34
N ASP A 189 10.62 13.22 11.84
CA ASP A 189 11.31 14.38 11.27
C ASP A 189 11.61 15.51 12.29
N SER A 190 11.32 15.29 13.58
CA SER A 190 11.69 16.20 14.68
C SER A 190 12.85 15.69 15.53
N GLY A 191 13.38 14.50 15.20
CA GLY A 191 14.43 13.82 15.98
C GLY A 191 15.84 14.37 15.78
N PRO A 192 16.87 13.66 16.32
CA PRO A 192 18.28 14.07 16.25
C PRO A 192 18.87 14.09 14.82
N VAL A 193 18.17 13.47 13.87
CA VAL A 193 18.45 13.50 12.44
C VAL A 193 17.23 13.98 11.63
N GLY A 194 16.39 14.83 12.24
CA GLY A 194 15.25 15.48 11.58
C GLY A 194 15.67 16.70 10.75
N LEU A 195 14.81 17.14 9.84
CA LEU A 195 15.06 18.21 8.88
C LEU A 195 15.66 19.49 9.50
N PRO A 196 15.20 20.01 10.66
CA PRO A 196 15.78 21.23 11.23
C PRO A 196 17.25 21.08 11.65
N VAL A 197 17.69 19.85 11.96
CA VAL A 197 19.09 19.53 12.26
C VAL A 197 19.90 19.33 10.99
N LEU A 198 19.33 18.65 10.00
CA LEU A 198 20.02 18.32 8.75
C LEU A 198 20.21 19.54 7.84
N ALA A 199 19.21 20.42 7.76
CA ALA A 199 19.17 21.51 6.77
C ALA A 199 20.33 22.51 6.86
N PRO A 200 20.77 22.98 8.05
CA PRO A 200 21.93 23.87 8.14
C PRO A 200 23.22 23.21 7.63
N ILE A 201 23.45 21.93 7.96
CA ILE A 201 24.64 21.17 7.54
C ILE A 201 24.60 20.90 6.03
N ALA A 202 23.44 20.47 5.51
CA ALA A 202 23.26 20.25 4.08
C ALA A 202 23.54 21.51 3.26
N ARG A 203 23.10 22.67 3.76
CA ARG A 203 23.36 23.98 3.16
C ARG A 203 24.86 24.29 3.14
N GLU A 204 25.58 24.09 4.24
CA GLU A 204 27.03 24.27 4.31
C GLU A 204 27.77 23.36 3.30
N LYS A 205 27.27 22.14 3.10
CA LYS A 205 27.82 21.17 2.13
C LYS A 205 27.36 21.38 0.68
N GLY A 206 26.41 22.29 0.43
CA GLY A 206 25.84 22.50 -0.91
C GLY A 206 25.07 21.29 -1.45
N VAL A 207 24.48 20.46 -0.58
CA VAL A 207 23.72 19.25 -0.97
C VAL A 207 22.22 19.51 -0.80
N PRO A 208 21.38 19.26 -1.83
CA PRO A 208 19.95 19.51 -1.75
C PRO A 208 19.22 18.49 -0.87
N ILE A 209 18.13 18.94 -0.23
CA ILE A 209 17.22 18.09 0.55
C ILE A 209 15.89 17.95 -0.20
N LEU A 210 15.45 16.71 -0.39
CA LEU A 210 14.09 16.37 -0.82
C LEU A 210 13.29 15.85 0.37
N VAL A 211 12.13 16.45 0.62
CA VAL A 211 11.16 15.97 1.61
C VAL A 211 10.02 15.23 0.90
N ASP A 212 9.79 13.97 1.25
CA ASP A 212 8.56 13.25 0.89
C ASP A 212 7.46 13.58 1.89
N ALA A 213 6.53 14.45 1.47
CA ALA A 213 5.34 14.84 2.22
C ALA A 213 4.08 14.22 1.60
N ALA A 214 4.19 13.06 0.93
CA ALA A 214 3.09 12.46 0.17
C ALA A 214 1.79 12.34 0.95
N ALA A 215 1.85 12.05 2.25
CA ALA A 215 0.69 11.84 3.12
C ALA A 215 0.30 13.06 3.95
N GLU A 216 0.98 14.19 3.80
CA GLU A 216 0.73 15.38 4.61
C GLU A 216 -0.22 16.36 3.92
N ARG A 217 -0.84 17.23 4.71
CA ARG A 217 -1.55 18.40 4.20
C ARG A 217 -0.56 19.41 3.62
N LEU A 218 -0.92 20.03 2.49
CA LEU A 218 -0.16 21.13 1.93
C LEU A 218 -0.35 22.39 2.79
N THR A 219 0.74 23.01 3.24
CA THR A 219 0.71 24.30 3.95
C THR A 219 1.17 25.42 3.04
N ILE A 220 0.70 26.64 3.31
CA ILE A 220 1.05 27.86 2.57
C ILE A 220 1.31 28.99 3.58
N PRO A 221 2.53 29.54 3.67
CA PRO A 221 3.76 29.08 3.02
C PRO A 221 4.12 27.62 3.38
N ASN A 222 4.90 26.98 2.50
CA ASN A 222 5.25 25.57 2.68
C ASN A 222 6.21 25.36 3.87
N VAL A 223 5.77 24.61 4.89
CA VAL A 223 6.49 24.43 6.15
C VAL A 223 7.82 23.70 5.97
N HIS A 224 7.92 22.79 5.01
CA HIS A 224 9.14 22.01 4.77
C HIS A 224 10.20 22.85 4.07
N LEU A 225 9.79 23.67 3.10
CA LEU A 225 10.68 24.66 2.47
C LEU A 225 11.17 25.69 3.51
N LEU A 226 10.28 26.19 4.38
CA LEU A 226 10.66 27.09 5.48
C LEU A 226 11.64 26.45 6.48
N ARG A 227 11.52 25.14 6.71
CA ARG A 227 12.45 24.36 7.56
C ARG A 227 13.78 24.03 6.86
N GLY A 228 13.95 24.43 5.60
CA GLY A 228 15.21 24.34 4.87
C GLY A 228 15.29 23.20 3.86
N ALA A 229 14.17 22.55 3.52
CA ALA A 229 14.13 21.64 2.38
C ALA A 229 14.39 22.41 1.07
N THR A 230 15.06 21.76 0.11
CA THR A 230 15.27 22.33 -1.23
C THR A 230 14.10 22.04 -2.15
N MET A 231 13.51 20.86 -2.01
CA MET A 231 12.32 20.41 -2.71
C MET A 231 11.41 19.62 -1.76
N VAL A 232 10.11 19.62 -2.03
CA VAL A 232 9.11 18.86 -1.30
C VAL A 232 8.12 18.23 -2.27
N ALA A 233 7.79 16.96 -2.05
CA ALA A 233 6.89 16.19 -2.89
C ALA A 233 5.57 15.88 -2.17
N TYR A 234 4.44 16.04 -2.86
CA TYR A 234 3.10 15.73 -2.35
C TYR A 234 2.35 14.78 -3.29
N SER A 235 1.42 14.00 -2.72
CA SER A 235 0.51 13.16 -3.50
C SER A 235 -0.76 13.93 -3.85
N GLY A 236 -1.16 13.90 -5.13
CA GLY A 236 -2.38 14.56 -5.60
C GLY A 236 -3.64 13.86 -5.13
N GLY A 237 -3.68 12.54 -5.30
CA GLY A 237 -4.80 11.65 -4.93
C GLY A 237 -5.05 11.44 -3.43
N LYS A 238 -4.43 12.24 -2.55
CA LYS A 238 -4.62 12.15 -1.10
C LYS A 238 -5.32 13.39 -0.56
N CYS A 239 -4.62 14.20 0.23
CA CYS A 239 -5.20 15.35 0.92
C CYS A 239 -5.77 16.40 -0.05
N LEU A 240 -5.06 16.60 -1.17
CA LEU A 240 -5.43 17.58 -2.19
C LEU A 240 -6.69 17.19 -2.96
N ARG A 241 -7.06 15.90 -2.96
CA ARG A 241 -8.20 15.37 -3.73
C ARG A 241 -8.10 15.72 -5.23
N GLY A 242 -6.86 15.74 -5.73
CA GLY A 242 -6.53 15.82 -7.15
C GLY A 242 -6.58 14.45 -7.80
N PRO A 243 -6.18 14.33 -9.09
CA PRO A 243 -6.14 13.05 -9.79
C PRO A 243 -5.32 12.02 -9.02
N GLN A 244 -5.80 10.77 -8.96
CA GLN A 244 -5.16 9.73 -8.15
C GLN A 244 -3.71 9.46 -8.59
N SER A 245 -3.48 9.46 -9.90
CA SER A 245 -2.17 9.27 -10.54
C SER A 245 -1.41 10.59 -10.76
N ALA A 246 -1.56 11.58 -9.87
CA ALA A 246 -0.83 12.84 -9.92
C ALA A 246 -0.05 13.13 -8.62
N GLY A 247 1.02 13.91 -8.74
CA GLY A 247 1.86 14.38 -7.65
C GLY A 247 2.33 15.80 -7.90
N LEU A 248 2.84 16.45 -6.86
CA LEU A 248 3.45 17.79 -6.95
C LEU A 248 4.89 17.70 -6.47
N LEU A 249 5.78 18.38 -7.18
CA LEU A 249 7.12 18.71 -6.70
C LEU A 249 7.22 20.23 -6.63
N LEU A 250 7.46 20.77 -5.43
CA LEU A 250 7.60 22.21 -5.17
C LEU A 250 9.01 22.48 -4.64
N GLY A 251 9.60 23.63 -4.94
CA GLY A 251 10.90 24.01 -4.40
C GLY A 251 11.72 24.90 -5.32
N ARG A 252 13.05 24.82 -5.18
CA ARG A 252 14.02 25.68 -5.89
C ARG A 252 13.87 25.55 -7.41
N LYS A 253 13.67 26.68 -8.09
CA LYS A 253 13.26 26.72 -9.51
C LYS A 253 14.16 25.94 -10.47
N ASP A 254 15.47 26.12 -10.38
CA ASP A 254 16.45 25.44 -11.24
C ASP A 254 16.38 23.91 -11.13
N LEU A 255 16.30 23.37 -9.91
CA LEU A 255 16.22 21.92 -9.69
C LEU A 255 14.87 21.34 -10.09
N VAL A 256 13.78 22.05 -9.81
CA VAL A 256 12.44 21.60 -10.19
C VAL A 256 12.28 21.64 -11.72
N GLN A 257 12.84 22.64 -12.41
CA GLN A 257 12.89 22.66 -13.87
C GLN A 257 13.79 21.55 -14.44
N ALA A 258 14.93 21.26 -13.81
CA ALA A 258 15.75 20.11 -14.19
C ALA A 258 14.97 18.79 -14.01
N ALA A 259 14.19 18.64 -12.93
CA ALA A 259 13.33 17.47 -12.71
C ALA A 259 12.29 17.30 -13.83
N TRP A 260 11.77 18.39 -14.41
CA TRP A 260 10.87 18.32 -15.57
C TRP A 260 11.55 17.76 -16.83
N LEU A 261 12.83 18.10 -17.06
CA LEU A 261 13.60 17.54 -18.18
C LEU A 261 13.81 16.01 -18.06
N HIS A 262 13.75 15.48 -16.83
CA HIS A 262 13.75 14.03 -16.58
C HIS A 262 12.37 13.39 -16.75
N SER A 263 11.30 14.18 -16.80
CA SER A 263 9.92 13.70 -16.94
C SER A 263 9.49 13.57 -18.40
N ALA A 264 8.33 12.94 -18.65
CA ALA A 264 7.71 12.97 -19.97
C ALA A 264 7.20 14.40 -20.28
N PRO A 265 7.35 14.90 -21.52
CA PRO A 265 7.54 14.14 -22.76
C PRO A 265 8.98 13.78 -23.11
N HIS A 266 9.97 14.29 -22.37
CA HIS A 266 11.38 14.08 -22.67
C HIS A 266 11.77 12.60 -22.62
N HIS A 267 12.69 12.21 -23.50
CA HIS A 267 13.19 10.83 -23.61
C HIS A 267 14.25 10.55 -22.54
N ALA A 268 13.90 10.72 -21.26
CA ALA A 268 14.78 10.46 -20.11
C ALA A 268 14.21 9.35 -19.21
N LEU A 269 14.86 9.07 -18.08
CA LEU A 269 14.47 8.02 -17.12
C LEU A 269 12.99 8.08 -16.73
N GLY A 270 12.41 9.27 -16.61
CA GLY A 270 11.02 9.49 -16.23
C GLY A 270 10.02 9.37 -17.38
N ARG A 271 10.43 9.07 -18.61
CA ARG A 271 9.52 8.84 -19.75
C ARG A 271 8.40 7.80 -19.49
N PRO A 272 8.64 6.66 -18.81
CA PRO A 272 7.58 5.73 -18.39
C PRO A 272 6.68 6.26 -17.27
N MET A 273 7.06 7.38 -16.62
CA MET A 273 6.33 8.05 -15.55
C MET A 273 5.58 9.28 -16.08
N LYS A 274 4.76 9.07 -17.12
CA LYS A 274 4.09 10.16 -17.83
C LYS A 274 2.81 10.65 -17.12
N ALA A 275 2.70 11.96 -16.91
CA ALA A 275 1.45 12.63 -16.61
C ALA A 275 0.82 13.19 -17.90
N GLY A 276 -0.50 13.02 -18.09
CA GLY A 276 -1.25 13.63 -19.19
C GLY A 276 -1.58 15.09 -18.91
N LYS A 277 -1.99 15.84 -19.95
CA LYS A 277 -2.43 17.24 -19.79
C LYS A 277 -3.66 17.33 -18.90
N GLU A 278 -4.49 16.29 -18.91
CA GLU A 278 -5.68 16.15 -18.09
C GLU A 278 -5.29 16.04 -16.61
N GLU A 279 -4.37 15.14 -16.25
CA GLU A 279 -3.88 15.04 -14.87
C GLU A 279 -3.14 16.31 -14.42
N ILE A 280 -2.34 16.92 -15.31
CA ILE A 280 -1.64 18.18 -15.02
C ILE A 280 -2.64 19.29 -14.66
N MET A 281 -3.66 19.49 -15.50
CA MET A 281 -4.68 20.52 -15.27
C MET A 281 -5.60 20.18 -14.10
N GLY A 282 -5.96 18.91 -13.92
CA GLY A 282 -6.70 18.44 -12.76
C GLY A 282 -5.94 18.68 -11.46
N MET A 283 -4.62 18.46 -11.45
CA MET A 283 -3.78 18.73 -10.29
C MET A 283 -3.68 20.22 -9.98
N LEU A 284 -3.52 21.08 -11.00
CA LEU A 284 -3.53 22.52 -10.82
C LEU A 284 -4.87 22.99 -10.23
N ALA A 285 -6.00 22.49 -10.73
CA ALA A 285 -7.32 22.78 -10.19
C ALA A 285 -7.48 22.32 -8.73
N ALA A 286 -6.86 21.21 -8.34
CA ALA A 286 -6.86 20.75 -6.95
C ALA A 286 -6.11 21.72 -6.01
N VAL A 287 -5.00 22.30 -6.46
CA VAL A 287 -4.25 23.31 -5.68
C VAL A 287 -5.01 24.64 -5.62
N GLU A 288 -5.62 25.06 -6.72
CA GLU A 288 -6.53 26.22 -6.77
C GLU A 288 -7.71 26.07 -5.81
N ALA A 289 -8.30 24.88 -5.73
CA ALA A 289 -9.36 24.58 -4.78
C ALA A 289 -8.82 24.55 -3.35
N TRP A 290 -7.62 23.99 -3.12
CA TRP A 290 -7.01 23.91 -1.80
C TRP A 290 -6.95 25.27 -1.09
N VAL A 291 -6.54 26.33 -1.79
CA VAL A 291 -6.44 27.68 -1.19
C VAL A 291 -7.79 28.36 -0.94
N LYS A 292 -8.89 27.83 -1.48
CA LYS A 292 -10.26 28.38 -1.38
C LYS A 292 -11.17 27.56 -0.46
N ARG A 293 -10.84 26.28 -0.23
CA ARG A 293 -11.64 25.35 0.57
C ARG A 293 -11.70 25.82 2.03
N ASN A 294 -12.89 25.73 2.61
CA ASN A 294 -13.08 25.94 4.03
C ASN A 294 -12.73 24.66 4.80
N HIS A 295 -11.46 24.54 5.19
CA HIS A 295 -10.96 23.36 5.90
C HIS A 295 -11.59 23.15 7.28
N GLU A 296 -12.04 24.22 7.95
CA GLU A 296 -12.75 24.11 9.23
C GLU A 296 -14.14 23.52 9.03
N ALA A 297 -14.87 23.96 8.00
CA ALA A 297 -16.16 23.38 7.65
C ALA A 297 -16.05 21.90 7.26
N GLU A 298 -15.02 21.52 6.50
CA GLU A 298 -14.73 20.11 6.19
C GLU A 298 -14.47 19.28 7.45
N TRP A 299 -13.74 19.86 8.41
CA TRP A 299 -13.49 19.20 9.69
C TRP A 299 -14.78 18.98 10.49
N ASN A 300 -15.61 20.02 10.60
CA ASN A 300 -16.91 19.95 11.28
C ASN A 300 -17.83 18.92 10.61
N GLU A 301 -17.80 18.83 9.28
CA GLU A 301 -18.54 17.81 8.53
C GLU A 301 -18.05 16.39 8.91
N TRP A 302 -16.75 16.16 8.95
CA TRP A 302 -16.19 14.87 9.39
C TRP A 302 -16.60 14.51 10.81
N GLU A 303 -16.52 15.44 11.76
CA GLU A 303 -16.94 15.21 13.14
C GLU A 303 -18.45 14.90 13.22
N SER A 304 -19.29 15.58 12.42
CA SER A 304 -20.72 15.28 12.35
C SER A 304 -21.03 13.87 11.84
N TRP A 305 -20.25 13.39 10.86
CA TRP A 305 -20.38 12.03 10.34
C TRP A 305 -19.94 10.98 11.37
N LEU A 306 -18.85 11.25 12.08
CA LEU A 306 -18.40 10.38 13.17
C LEU A 306 -19.42 10.36 14.31
N GLN A 307 -20.02 11.50 14.66
CA GLN A 307 -21.07 11.59 15.68
C GLN A 307 -22.31 10.77 15.27
N THR A 308 -22.73 10.86 14.02
CA THR A 308 -23.85 10.04 13.47
C THR A 308 -23.60 8.55 13.68
N ILE A 309 -22.37 8.08 13.43
CA ILE A 309 -22.00 6.68 13.64
C ILE A 309 -21.96 6.35 15.14
N ALA A 310 -21.36 7.23 15.94
CA ALA A 310 -21.23 7.05 17.38
C ALA A 310 -22.59 6.92 18.09
N ASP A 311 -23.52 7.83 17.79
CA ASP A 311 -24.87 7.84 18.35
C ASP A 311 -25.62 6.54 18.04
N ARG A 312 -25.45 6.02 16.82
CA ARG A 312 -26.11 4.79 16.40
C ARG A 312 -25.57 3.55 17.11
N VAL A 313 -24.25 3.41 17.20
CA VAL A 313 -23.65 2.19 17.78
C VAL A 313 -23.67 2.19 19.31
N SER A 314 -23.73 3.37 19.94
CA SER A 314 -23.84 3.51 21.41
C SER A 314 -25.20 3.04 21.95
N GLN A 315 -26.17 2.74 21.08
CA GLN A 315 -27.44 2.08 21.44
C GLN A 315 -27.25 0.60 21.81
N ILE A 316 -26.10 0.01 21.49
CA ILE A 316 -25.78 -1.39 21.75
C ILE A 316 -25.14 -1.50 23.15
N ASP A 317 -25.71 -2.35 24.00
CA ASP A 317 -25.17 -2.57 25.34
C ASP A 317 -23.71 -3.05 25.31
N GLY A 318 -22.86 -2.41 26.13
CA GLY A 318 -21.43 -2.70 26.21
C GLY A 318 -20.55 -2.11 25.09
N VAL A 319 -21.11 -1.37 24.12
CA VAL A 319 -20.32 -0.63 23.11
C VAL A 319 -19.98 0.76 23.61
N THR A 320 -18.72 1.18 23.43
CA THR A 320 -18.24 2.54 23.71
C THR A 320 -17.58 3.15 22.48
N THR A 321 -17.54 4.49 22.44
CA THR A 321 -16.94 5.22 21.32
C THR A 321 -16.02 6.33 21.78
N GLN A 322 -14.94 6.56 21.04
CA GLN A 322 -13.99 7.65 21.29
C GLN A 322 -13.53 8.28 19.97
N VAL A 323 -13.55 9.61 19.88
CA VAL A 323 -12.89 10.33 18.79
C VAL A 323 -11.40 10.49 19.10
N LEU A 324 -10.56 9.98 18.22
CA LEU A 324 -9.10 10.07 18.24
C LEU A 324 -8.68 11.24 17.35
N GLN A 325 -8.06 12.25 17.95
CA GLN A 325 -7.54 13.41 17.22
C GLN A 325 -6.17 13.10 16.59
N PRO A 326 -5.88 13.58 15.36
CA PRO A 326 -4.60 13.35 14.73
C PRO A 326 -3.51 14.26 15.31
N GLU A 327 -2.27 13.84 15.16
CA GLU A 327 -1.08 14.65 15.46
C GLU A 327 -0.35 15.01 14.17
N GLY A 328 0.11 16.26 14.07
CA GLY A 328 0.87 16.75 12.91
C GLY A 328 0.07 16.78 11.60
N LEU A 329 0.79 16.80 10.47
CA LEU A 329 0.21 17.05 9.15
C LEU A 329 -0.14 15.76 8.38
N SER A 330 0.48 14.64 8.76
CA SER A 330 0.34 13.33 8.12
C SER A 330 -1.04 12.71 8.35
N ASN A 331 -1.76 12.38 7.28
CA ASN A 331 -3.11 11.80 7.32
C ASN A 331 -4.04 12.52 8.32
N ASN A 332 -3.95 13.85 8.34
CA ASN A 332 -4.58 14.70 9.35
C ASN A 332 -6.12 14.73 9.20
N ALA A 333 -6.78 13.79 9.88
CA ALA A 333 -8.23 13.72 10.05
C ALA A 333 -8.57 13.02 11.38
N PRO A 334 -9.70 13.34 12.03
CA PRO A 334 -10.16 12.63 13.22
C PRO A 334 -10.54 11.19 12.87
N ARG A 335 -10.54 10.30 13.86
CA ARG A 335 -11.01 8.91 13.69
C ARG A 335 -11.95 8.53 14.82
N LEU A 336 -12.96 7.74 14.53
CA LEU A 336 -13.83 7.16 15.56
C LEU A 336 -13.36 5.74 15.88
N GLN A 337 -12.98 5.49 17.12
CA GLN A 337 -12.81 4.14 17.64
C GLN A 337 -14.11 3.68 18.30
N ILE A 338 -14.57 2.49 17.93
CA ILE A 338 -15.75 1.81 18.48
C ILE A 338 -15.24 0.55 19.17
N SER A 339 -15.49 0.40 20.47
CA SER A 339 -14.88 -0.64 21.31
C SER A 339 -15.95 -1.43 22.08
N TRP A 340 -15.72 -2.73 22.26
CA TRP A 340 -16.62 -3.60 23.02
C TRP A 340 -15.90 -4.86 23.52
N ASP A 341 -16.57 -5.60 24.41
CA ASP A 341 -16.10 -6.91 24.87
C ASP A 341 -16.50 -8.01 23.86
N GLY A 342 -15.52 -8.51 23.09
CA GLY A 342 -15.75 -9.52 22.06
C GLY A 342 -16.19 -10.88 22.64
N GLU A 343 -15.83 -11.21 23.87
CA GLU A 343 -16.23 -12.46 24.53
C GLU A 343 -17.71 -12.40 24.96
N LYS A 344 -18.17 -11.23 25.43
CA LYS A 344 -19.57 -11.02 25.80
C LYS A 344 -20.49 -10.87 24.60
N SER A 345 -20.06 -10.12 23.58
CA SER A 345 -20.84 -9.88 22.35
C SER A 345 -20.86 -11.09 21.40
N GLY A 346 -19.83 -11.94 21.46
CA GLY A 346 -19.66 -13.09 20.58
C GLY A 346 -19.14 -12.73 19.17
N ILE A 347 -18.66 -11.50 18.95
CA ILE A 347 -18.05 -11.07 17.69
C ILE A 347 -16.76 -10.28 17.97
N SER A 348 -15.71 -10.59 17.21
CA SER A 348 -14.43 -9.88 17.29
C SER A 348 -14.39 -8.71 16.30
N GLY A 349 -13.49 -7.74 16.50
CA GLY A 349 -13.35 -6.65 15.53
C GLY A 349 -12.88 -7.13 14.15
N GLU A 350 -11.97 -8.10 14.08
CA GLU A 350 -11.56 -8.73 12.81
C GLU A 350 -12.74 -9.39 12.08
N ALA A 351 -13.60 -10.12 12.81
CA ALA A 351 -14.79 -10.74 12.24
C ALA A 351 -15.83 -9.72 11.79
N ALA A 352 -16.02 -8.64 12.56
CA ALA A 352 -16.91 -7.55 12.20
C ALA A 352 -16.43 -6.79 10.96
N GLU A 353 -15.13 -6.46 10.88
CA GLU A 353 -14.53 -5.83 9.70
C GLU A 353 -14.69 -6.70 8.45
N LYS A 354 -14.46 -8.01 8.57
CA LYS A 354 -14.70 -8.96 7.46
C LYS A 354 -16.17 -8.95 7.01
N ALA A 355 -17.12 -8.98 7.95
CA ALA A 355 -18.55 -8.94 7.63
C ALA A 355 -19.00 -7.61 6.98
N LEU A 356 -18.34 -6.50 7.32
CA LEU A 356 -18.52 -5.18 6.70
C LEU A 356 -17.95 -5.15 5.27
N TYR A 357 -16.79 -5.76 5.07
CA TYR A 357 -16.12 -5.83 3.77
C TYR A 357 -16.80 -6.80 2.78
N GLU A 358 -17.39 -7.88 3.26
CA GLU A 358 -18.09 -8.85 2.41
C GLU A 358 -19.54 -8.44 2.13
N GLY A 359 -20.15 -7.71 3.06
CA GLY A 359 -21.56 -7.30 3.03
C GLY A 359 -21.91 -6.22 2.02
N THR A 360 -23.18 -5.82 2.03
CA THR A 360 -23.73 -4.73 1.19
C THR A 360 -24.44 -3.71 2.09
N PRO A 361 -24.08 -2.41 2.04
CA PRO A 361 -22.97 -1.84 1.27
C PRO A 361 -21.63 -2.41 1.74
N ARG A 362 -20.66 -2.45 0.81
CA ARG A 362 -19.29 -2.86 1.10
C ARG A 362 -18.57 -1.72 1.79
N ILE A 363 -18.03 -1.96 2.98
CA ILE A 363 -17.36 -0.94 3.79
C ILE A 363 -15.94 -1.42 4.11
N ILE A 364 -14.94 -0.57 3.91
CA ILE A 364 -13.58 -0.80 4.39
C ILE A 364 -13.23 0.18 5.50
N LEU A 365 -12.61 -0.31 6.57
CA LEU A 365 -12.32 0.45 7.77
C LEU A 365 -10.83 0.82 7.88
N ALA A 366 -10.53 1.79 8.73
CA ALA A 366 -9.16 2.22 9.01
C ALA A 366 -8.38 1.13 9.74
N GLY A 367 -9.06 0.37 10.59
CA GLY A 367 -8.54 -0.86 11.17
C GLY A 367 -9.54 -1.51 12.13
N SER A 368 -9.15 -2.68 12.63
CA SER A 368 -9.88 -3.42 13.64
C SER A 368 -8.91 -4.06 14.64
N THR A 369 -9.41 -4.38 15.83
CA THR A 369 -8.69 -5.21 16.81
C THR A 369 -9.62 -6.29 17.34
N GLY A 370 -9.03 -7.34 17.90
CA GLY A 370 -9.81 -8.42 18.49
C GLY A 370 -10.00 -9.55 17.51
N GLY A 371 -9.49 -10.72 17.90
CA GLY A 371 -9.43 -11.90 17.05
C GLY A 371 -8.69 -13.03 17.72
N ARG A 372 -8.48 -14.13 16.98
CA ARG A 372 -7.84 -15.34 17.53
C ARG A 372 -6.42 -15.06 18.05
N ARG A 373 -5.74 -14.05 17.49
CA ARG A 373 -4.32 -13.73 17.77
C ARG A 373 -4.13 -12.64 18.80
N THR A 374 -4.96 -11.59 18.79
CA THR A 374 -4.83 -10.44 19.70
C THR A 374 -5.69 -10.57 20.97
N GLY A 375 -6.42 -11.68 21.11
CA GLY A 375 -7.44 -11.87 22.14
C GLY A 375 -8.77 -11.23 21.74
N LEU A 376 -9.88 -11.86 22.10
CA LEU A 376 -11.22 -11.39 21.71
C LEU A 376 -11.75 -10.28 22.61
N LYS A 377 -11.36 -10.28 23.88
CA LYS A 377 -11.91 -9.37 24.88
C LYS A 377 -11.79 -7.90 24.50
N ALA A 378 -10.65 -7.46 23.96
CA ALA A 378 -10.45 -6.08 23.52
C ALA A 378 -10.71 -5.95 22.01
N SER A 379 -11.99 -5.95 21.63
CA SER A 379 -12.41 -5.81 20.23
C SER A 379 -12.74 -4.36 19.88
N SER A 380 -12.31 -3.91 18.71
CA SER A 380 -12.61 -2.56 18.23
C SER A 380 -12.67 -2.45 16.70
N LEU A 381 -13.34 -1.40 16.22
CA LEU A 381 -13.31 -0.91 14.85
C LEU A 381 -12.84 0.55 14.85
N THR A 382 -12.11 0.95 13.81
CA THR A 382 -11.73 2.35 13.60
C THR A 382 -12.28 2.86 12.27
N VAL A 383 -13.04 3.95 12.31
CA VAL A 383 -13.60 4.65 11.15
C VAL A 383 -12.81 5.94 10.93
N MET A 384 -12.31 6.15 9.71
CA MET A 384 -11.72 7.42 9.28
C MET A 384 -12.69 8.09 8.29
N PRO A 385 -13.22 9.29 8.58
CA PRO A 385 -14.24 9.95 7.76
C PRO A 385 -13.66 10.60 6.51
N TYR A 386 -12.33 10.67 6.41
CA TYR A 386 -11.64 11.53 5.46
C TYR A 386 -12.03 11.29 3.99
N MET A 387 -12.34 10.04 3.63
CA MET A 387 -12.73 9.63 2.27
C MET A 387 -14.20 9.20 2.17
N MET A 388 -14.99 9.44 3.21
CA MET A 388 -16.44 9.28 3.14
C MET A 388 -17.04 10.42 2.32
N MET A 389 -18.19 10.14 1.69
CA MET A 389 -18.94 11.10 0.91
C MET A 389 -20.27 11.46 1.59
N PRO A 390 -20.90 12.60 1.22
CA PRO A 390 -22.24 12.93 1.71
C PRO A 390 -23.22 11.76 1.55
N GLY A 391 -23.87 11.39 2.65
CA GLY A 391 -24.81 10.26 2.70
C GLY A 391 -24.19 8.90 3.06
N ASP A 392 -22.87 8.80 3.23
CA ASP A 392 -22.24 7.55 3.68
C ASP A 392 -22.42 7.30 5.18
N ALA A 393 -22.38 8.35 6.01
CA ALA A 393 -22.41 8.20 7.47
C ALA A 393 -23.60 7.39 8.00
N PRO A 394 -24.86 7.64 7.58
CA PRO A 394 -26.00 6.82 8.00
C PRO A 394 -25.88 5.35 7.56
N LYS A 395 -25.40 5.09 6.33
CA LYS A 395 -25.21 3.74 5.79
C LYS A 395 -24.16 2.96 6.59
N VAL A 396 -23.05 3.62 6.94
CA VAL A 396 -21.98 3.03 7.75
C VAL A 396 -22.49 2.77 9.17
N ALA A 397 -23.17 3.74 9.77
CA ALA A 397 -23.74 3.63 11.11
C ALA A 397 -24.70 2.42 11.23
N ASP A 398 -25.66 2.32 10.32
CA ASP A 398 -26.64 1.23 10.33
C ASP A 398 -26.00 -0.13 10.07
N ARG A 399 -25.02 -0.20 9.15
CA ARG A 399 -24.38 -1.46 8.83
C ARG A 399 -23.46 -1.95 9.96
N ILE A 400 -22.71 -1.06 10.62
CA ILE A 400 -21.94 -1.42 11.82
C ILE A 400 -22.87 -1.90 12.92
N HIS A 401 -23.96 -1.16 13.19
CA HIS A 401 -24.94 -1.57 14.20
C HIS A 401 -25.52 -2.96 13.89
N GLN A 402 -25.90 -3.22 12.64
CA GLN A 402 -26.41 -4.52 12.20
C GLN A 402 -25.37 -5.64 12.40
N VAL A 403 -24.11 -5.41 12.07
CA VAL A 403 -23.04 -6.42 12.23
C VAL A 403 -22.77 -6.71 13.70
N LEU A 404 -22.80 -5.70 14.58
CA LEU A 404 -22.56 -5.91 16.01
C LEU A 404 -23.76 -6.54 16.73
N THR A 405 -24.98 -6.35 16.24
CA THR A 405 -26.20 -6.93 16.85
C THR A 405 -26.59 -8.31 16.30
N ALA A 406 -26.37 -8.54 15.00
CA ALA A 406 -26.82 -9.75 14.29
C ALA A 406 -25.69 -10.47 13.53
N GLY A 407 -24.43 -10.12 13.77
CA GLY A 407 -23.28 -10.68 13.06
C GLY A 407 -23.06 -12.17 13.33
N PRO A 408 -22.39 -12.88 12.39
CA PRO A 408 -22.01 -14.27 12.60
C PRO A 408 -21.12 -14.35 13.85
N LYS A 409 -21.45 -15.30 14.73
CA LYS A 409 -20.66 -15.66 15.91
C LYS A 409 -19.85 -16.90 15.57
N PRO A 410 -18.72 -16.81 14.82
CA PRO A 410 -17.94 -17.99 14.52
C PRO A 410 -17.52 -18.63 15.84
N PRO A 411 -17.79 -19.94 16.04
CA PRO A 411 -17.46 -20.60 17.29
C PRO A 411 -15.95 -20.49 17.52
N LEU A 412 -15.58 -20.09 18.73
CA LEU A 412 -14.20 -20.17 19.19
C LEU A 412 -13.81 -21.65 19.23
N LYS A 413 -13.13 -22.13 18.19
CA LYS A 413 -12.58 -23.48 18.19
C LYS A 413 -11.59 -23.62 19.34
N ALA A 414 -11.74 -24.66 20.15
CA ALA A 414 -10.74 -25.02 21.16
C ALA A 414 -9.40 -25.33 20.46
N LYS A 415 -8.29 -24.92 21.07
CA LYS A 415 -6.95 -25.26 20.58
C LYS A 415 -6.76 -26.78 20.65
N LEU A 416 -6.38 -27.39 19.54
CA LEU A 416 -6.02 -28.80 19.49
C LEU A 416 -4.52 -28.97 19.78
N PRO A 417 -4.10 -30.01 20.52
CA PRO A 417 -2.68 -30.32 20.66
C PRO A 417 -2.07 -30.63 19.29
N PRO A 418 -0.78 -30.35 19.05
CA PRO A 418 -0.11 -30.67 17.80
C PRO A 418 -0.16 -32.17 17.51
N SER A 419 -0.47 -32.56 16.27
CA SER A 419 -0.49 -33.96 15.84
C SER A 419 0.91 -34.50 15.51
N VAL A 420 1.86 -33.61 15.23
CA VAL A 420 3.24 -33.91 14.80
C VAL A 420 4.23 -32.93 15.42
N ASN A 421 5.47 -33.38 15.64
CA ASN A 421 6.60 -32.48 15.95
C ASN A 421 7.28 -32.00 14.66
N VAL A 422 7.24 -30.68 14.41
CA VAL A 422 7.76 -30.04 13.21
C VAL A 422 9.14 -29.41 13.39
N THR A 423 9.80 -29.62 14.54
CA THR A 423 11.17 -29.17 14.81
C THR A 423 12.13 -29.65 13.73
N GLY A 424 13.08 -28.78 13.35
CA GLY A 424 14.14 -29.08 12.38
C GLY A 424 14.04 -28.24 11.10
N GLN A 425 14.84 -28.63 10.10
CA GLN A 425 14.90 -27.94 8.82
C GLN A 425 13.90 -28.52 7.82
N TRP A 426 13.27 -27.62 7.06
CA TRP A 426 12.35 -27.93 5.97
C TRP A 426 12.78 -27.20 4.70
N ASP A 427 12.82 -27.94 3.59
CA ASP A 427 13.03 -27.38 2.26
C ASP A 427 11.67 -27.01 1.67
N VAL A 428 11.48 -25.74 1.35
CA VAL A 428 10.19 -25.14 1.01
C VAL A 428 10.22 -24.72 -0.46
N GLU A 429 9.20 -25.05 -1.24
CA GLU A 429 9.01 -24.53 -2.59
C GLU A 429 7.77 -23.65 -2.62
N VAL A 430 7.93 -22.38 -3.00
CA VAL A 430 6.83 -21.42 -3.18
C VAL A 430 6.55 -21.28 -4.68
N HIS A 431 5.29 -21.50 -5.07
CA HIS A 431 4.82 -21.46 -6.45
C HIS A 431 4.05 -20.17 -6.71
N TYR A 432 4.71 -19.20 -7.33
CA TYR A 432 4.11 -17.93 -7.70
C TYR A 432 3.24 -18.07 -8.95
N SER A 433 2.55 -16.99 -9.33
CA SER A 433 1.80 -16.94 -10.60
C SER A 433 2.69 -17.20 -11.82
N VAL A 434 3.95 -16.77 -11.75
CA VAL A 434 5.00 -17.08 -12.72
C VAL A 434 6.28 -17.40 -11.95
N GLY A 435 6.85 -18.58 -12.20
CA GLY A 435 8.07 -19.03 -11.54
C GLY A 435 7.84 -19.63 -10.16
N LYS A 436 8.95 -20.07 -9.55
CA LYS A 436 8.98 -20.68 -8.22
C LYS A 436 10.27 -20.29 -7.51
N ALA A 437 10.27 -20.34 -6.18
CA ALA A 437 11.44 -20.07 -5.36
C ALA A 437 11.68 -21.16 -4.33
N SER A 438 12.96 -21.47 -4.12
CA SER A 438 13.41 -22.40 -3.07
C SER A 438 13.69 -21.63 -1.79
N HIS A 439 12.90 -21.91 -0.77
CA HIS A 439 12.99 -21.34 0.56
C HIS A 439 13.38 -22.45 1.56
N ARG A 440 13.68 -22.06 2.80
CA ARG A 440 13.90 -22.98 3.92
C ARG A 440 13.29 -22.46 5.20
N PHE A 441 12.71 -23.36 5.99
CA PHE A 441 12.39 -23.11 7.38
C PHE A 441 13.35 -23.85 8.30
N MET A 442 13.67 -23.24 9.42
CA MET A 442 14.31 -23.90 10.56
C MET A 442 13.42 -23.64 11.77
N PHE A 443 12.75 -24.66 12.27
CA PHE A 443 11.81 -24.54 13.39
C PHE A 443 12.36 -25.12 14.68
N GLU A 444 12.07 -24.41 15.77
CA GLU A 444 12.04 -24.89 17.14
C GLU A 444 10.58 -24.90 17.59
N GLN A 445 10.09 -26.05 18.03
CA GLN A 445 8.73 -26.19 18.55
C GLN A 445 8.74 -26.36 20.06
N LYS A 446 7.87 -25.61 20.74
CA LYS A 446 7.51 -25.83 22.14
C LYS A 446 6.00 -25.85 22.27
N ASP A 447 5.46 -27.00 22.65
CA ASP A 447 4.02 -27.26 22.63
C ASP A 447 3.44 -26.95 21.23
N GLY A 448 2.44 -26.06 21.14
CA GLY A 448 1.86 -25.60 19.87
C GLY A 448 2.54 -24.38 19.25
N GLU A 449 3.58 -23.82 19.86
CA GLU A 449 4.25 -22.61 19.39
C GLU A 449 5.50 -22.94 18.57
N LEU A 450 5.73 -22.18 17.51
CA LEU A 450 6.87 -22.31 16.61
C LEU A 450 7.69 -21.01 16.61
N LEU A 451 9.01 -21.17 16.79
CA LEU A 451 10.00 -20.11 16.59
C LEU A 451 11.06 -20.59 15.60
N GLY A 452 11.82 -19.67 15.02
CA GLY A 452 13.00 -20.02 14.24
C GLY A 452 13.28 -19.06 13.11
N THR A 453 13.73 -19.56 11.96
CA THR A 453 14.17 -18.72 10.84
C THR A 453 13.54 -19.18 9.52
N HIS A 454 13.09 -18.21 8.73
CA HIS A 454 12.72 -18.39 7.33
C HIS A 454 13.81 -17.79 6.46
N MET A 455 14.30 -18.57 5.51
CA MET A 455 15.27 -18.15 4.50
C MET A 455 14.59 -18.25 3.12
N GLY A 456 14.44 -17.11 2.44
CA GLY A 456 14.17 -17.10 1.01
C GLY A 456 15.47 -17.23 0.21
N GLU A 457 15.41 -16.94 -1.09
CA GLU A 457 16.58 -17.02 -1.98
C GLU A 457 17.67 -15.99 -1.63
N PHE A 458 17.26 -14.78 -1.25
CA PHE A 458 18.18 -13.66 -0.99
C PHE A 458 18.05 -13.11 0.43
N LEU A 459 16.92 -13.32 1.08
CA LEU A 459 16.56 -12.68 2.34
C LEU A 459 16.28 -13.73 3.41
N ARG A 460 16.40 -13.31 4.67
CA ARG A 460 16.01 -14.13 5.82
C ARG A 460 15.37 -13.27 6.89
N GLY A 461 14.57 -13.90 7.74
CA GLY A 461 14.01 -13.28 8.91
C GLY A 461 13.49 -14.33 9.89
N ASP A 462 13.18 -13.87 11.09
CA ASP A 462 12.64 -14.74 12.12
C ASP A 462 11.23 -15.20 11.75
N VAL A 463 10.93 -16.43 12.14
CA VAL A 463 9.59 -17.02 12.09
C VAL A 463 8.97 -16.99 13.46
N ARG A 464 7.67 -16.69 13.48
CA ARG A 464 6.76 -17.11 14.54
C ARG A 464 5.62 -17.90 13.92
N GLY A 465 5.16 -18.92 14.58
CA GLY A 465 4.07 -19.73 14.07
C GLY A 465 3.40 -20.54 15.16
N THR A 466 2.37 -21.27 14.77
CA THR A 466 1.65 -22.20 15.62
C THR A 466 1.33 -23.47 14.85
N ILE A 467 1.25 -24.58 15.57
CA ILE A 467 0.69 -25.83 15.09
C ILE A 467 -0.44 -26.26 16.02
N GLU A 468 -1.60 -26.54 15.46
CA GLU A 468 -2.78 -27.00 16.18
C GLU A 468 -3.40 -28.18 15.42
N GLY A 469 -3.40 -29.39 16.01
CA GLY A 469 -3.69 -30.60 15.25
C GLY A 469 -2.69 -30.75 14.09
N ASP A 470 -3.20 -30.94 12.87
CA ASP A 470 -2.42 -30.99 11.62
C ASP A 470 -2.36 -29.63 10.90
N GLU A 471 -2.91 -28.55 11.46
CA GLU A 471 -2.87 -27.21 10.86
C GLU A 471 -1.61 -26.46 11.30
N VAL A 472 -0.85 -25.95 10.34
CA VAL A 472 0.33 -25.12 10.56
C VAL A 472 0.08 -23.70 10.08
N TRP A 473 0.46 -22.73 10.92
CA TRP A 473 0.50 -21.32 10.58
C TRP A 473 1.89 -20.77 10.86
N VAL A 474 2.50 -20.10 9.89
CA VAL A 474 3.86 -19.57 10.00
C VAL A 474 3.88 -18.17 9.42
N ARG A 475 4.38 -17.21 10.18
CA ARG A 475 4.59 -15.83 9.74
C ARG A 475 6.05 -15.46 9.84
N SER A 476 6.53 -14.75 8.83
CA SER A 476 7.86 -14.15 8.82
C SER A 476 7.82 -12.78 8.16
N SER A 477 8.85 -11.98 8.41
CA SER A 477 8.99 -10.67 7.78
C SER A 477 10.44 -10.40 7.43
N HIS A 478 10.74 -10.34 6.14
CA HIS A 478 12.10 -10.19 5.60
C HIS A 478 12.37 -8.73 5.30
N ARG A 479 13.42 -8.16 5.90
CA ARG A 479 13.83 -6.78 5.61
C ARG A 479 14.60 -6.73 4.28
N TYR A 480 14.29 -5.73 3.47
CA TYR A 480 15.07 -5.35 2.30
C TYR A 480 15.08 -3.82 2.21
N GLU A 481 16.25 -3.20 2.35
CA GLU A 481 16.35 -1.72 2.40
C GLU A 481 15.41 -1.11 3.46
N GLY A 482 14.64 -0.07 3.09
CA GLY A 482 13.56 0.53 3.87
C GLY A 482 12.22 -0.20 3.84
N THR A 483 12.13 -1.38 3.20
CA THR A 483 10.89 -2.17 3.12
C THR A 483 10.99 -3.51 3.85
N ARG A 484 9.83 -4.15 4.03
CA ARG A 484 9.69 -5.49 4.58
C ARG A 484 8.73 -6.31 3.73
N ILE A 485 9.15 -7.51 3.35
CA ILE A 485 8.31 -8.50 2.70
C ILE A 485 7.71 -9.39 3.78
N GLY A 486 6.37 -9.39 3.90
CA GLY A 486 5.65 -10.27 4.81
C GLY A 486 5.29 -11.58 4.14
N TYR A 487 5.43 -12.68 4.86
CA TYR A 487 4.90 -13.97 4.46
C TYR A 487 4.01 -14.51 5.58
N GLU A 488 2.83 -14.98 5.21
CA GLU A 488 1.91 -15.64 6.12
C GLU A 488 1.45 -16.98 5.50
N PHE A 489 2.14 -18.04 5.88
CA PHE A 489 1.87 -19.41 5.45
C PHE A 489 0.77 -20.01 6.32
N VAL A 490 -0.22 -20.63 5.68
CA VAL A 490 -1.22 -21.49 6.29
C VAL A 490 -1.19 -22.81 5.52
N GLY A 491 -1.20 -23.93 6.23
CA GLY A 491 -1.16 -25.24 5.59
C GLY A 491 -1.53 -26.38 6.51
N ARG A 492 -1.40 -27.58 5.97
CA ARG A 492 -1.46 -28.85 6.72
C ARG A 492 -0.08 -29.49 6.78
N VAL A 493 0.14 -30.28 7.82
CA VAL A 493 1.42 -30.95 8.06
C VAL A 493 1.24 -32.44 8.38
N THR A 494 2.09 -33.27 7.78
CA THR A 494 2.33 -34.66 8.13
C THR A 494 3.71 -34.80 8.80
N SER A 495 4.18 -36.02 9.07
CA SER A 495 5.51 -36.26 9.65
C SER A 495 6.68 -35.65 8.84
N ASP A 496 6.53 -35.62 7.52
CA ASP A 496 7.58 -35.40 6.54
C ASP A 496 7.26 -34.35 5.48
N MET A 497 6.00 -33.94 5.35
CA MET A 497 5.54 -32.98 4.34
C MET A 497 4.66 -31.88 4.96
N MET A 498 4.69 -30.70 4.35
CA MET A 498 3.75 -29.61 4.58
C MET A 498 3.26 -29.09 3.23
N GLU A 499 2.01 -28.63 3.19
CA GLU A 499 1.48 -27.94 2.01
C GLU A 499 0.40 -26.93 2.38
N GLY A 500 0.25 -25.90 1.56
CA GLY A 500 -0.84 -24.96 1.72
C GLY A 500 -0.71 -23.70 0.87
N THR A 501 -1.18 -22.59 1.43
CA THR A 501 -1.15 -21.27 0.81
C THR A 501 -0.33 -20.30 1.63
N VAL A 502 0.35 -19.38 0.96
CA VAL A 502 1.05 -18.27 1.58
C VAL A 502 0.42 -16.96 1.11
N ASP A 503 0.05 -16.12 2.06
CA ASP A 503 -0.30 -14.72 1.82
C ASP A 503 1.00 -13.89 1.79
N LEU A 504 1.18 -13.15 0.71
CA LEU A 504 2.34 -12.31 0.41
C LEU A 504 2.00 -10.82 0.60
N GLY A 505 0.91 -10.52 1.31
CA GLY A 505 0.39 -9.18 1.54
C GLY A 505 -0.11 -8.54 0.25
N GLU A 506 0.48 -7.41 -0.13
CA GLU A 506 0.05 -6.67 -1.33
C GLU A 506 0.34 -7.41 -2.65
N TYR A 507 1.18 -8.46 -2.63
CA TYR A 507 1.54 -9.25 -3.81
C TYR A 507 0.60 -10.45 -4.05
N GLY A 508 -0.47 -10.57 -3.26
CA GLY A 508 -1.46 -11.64 -3.40
C GLY A 508 -1.08 -12.91 -2.64
N SER A 509 -1.43 -14.07 -3.20
CA SER A 509 -1.17 -15.37 -2.57
C SER A 509 -0.52 -16.36 -3.52
N ALA A 510 0.18 -17.33 -2.95
CA ALA A 510 0.84 -18.41 -3.68
C ALA A 510 0.57 -19.76 -3.00
N ARG A 511 0.79 -20.86 -3.73
CA ARG A 511 0.84 -22.20 -3.12
C ARG A 511 2.25 -22.49 -2.66
N TRP A 512 2.39 -23.30 -1.63
CA TRP A 512 3.70 -23.78 -1.18
C TRP A 512 3.63 -25.24 -0.76
N THR A 513 4.78 -25.90 -0.88
CA THR A 513 5.03 -27.23 -0.33
C THR A 513 6.32 -27.18 0.48
N ALA A 514 6.47 -28.07 1.45
CA ALA A 514 7.74 -28.28 2.10
C ALA A 514 7.96 -29.75 2.43
N ALA A 515 9.21 -30.18 2.33
CA ALA A 515 9.65 -31.51 2.74
C ALA A 515 10.67 -31.37 3.86
N ARG A 516 10.68 -32.32 4.80
CA ARG A 516 11.71 -32.37 5.84
C ARG A 516 13.09 -32.53 5.19
N HIS A 517 14.04 -31.69 5.56
CA HIS A 517 15.37 -31.68 4.96
C HIS A 517 16.10 -33.02 5.20
N GLN A 518 16.68 -33.58 4.14
CA GLN A 518 17.47 -34.81 4.22
C GLN A 518 18.96 -34.47 4.42
N TYR A 519 19.47 -34.72 5.63
CA TYR A 519 20.88 -34.53 5.93
C TYR A 519 21.73 -35.64 5.29
N GLY A 520 22.69 -35.25 4.45
CA GLY A 520 23.72 -36.16 3.95
C GLY A 520 24.68 -36.61 5.04
N ARG A 521 25.36 -37.75 4.83
CA ARG A 521 26.43 -38.21 5.73
C ARG A 521 27.63 -37.24 5.65
N PRO A 522 28.16 -36.75 6.78
CA PRO A 522 29.41 -35.99 6.77
C PRO A 522 30.56 -36.86 6.23
N GLY A 523 31.34 -36.37 5.25
CA GLY A 523 32.59 -37.01 4.82
C GLY A 523 32.49 -38.02 3.67
N GLY A 524 31.61 -37.82 2.68
CA GLY A 524 31.71 -38.55 1.41
C GLY A 524 33.04 -38.26 0.71
N THR A 525 33.81 -39.31 0.38
CA THR A 525 35.09 -39.17 -0.33
C THR A 525 34.86 -38.49 -1.68
N VAL A 526 35.39 -37.27 -1.87
CA VAL A 526 35.55 -36.69 -3.20
C VAL A 526 36.62 -37.51 -3.91
N ARG A 527 36.22 -38.55 -4.64
CA ARG A 527 37.15 -39.23 -5.55
C ARG A 527 37.41 -38.26 -6.70
N PRO A 528 38.67 -37.88 -6.97
CA PRO A 528 38.96 -37.09 -8.15
C PRO A 528 38.52 -37.88 -9.38
N VAL A 529 37.73 -37.24 -10.24
CA VAL A 529 37.43 -37.75 -11.57
C VAL A 529 38.78 -37.86 -12.28
N LYS A 530 39.27 -39.08 -12.49
CA LYS A 530 40.36 -39.30 -13.44
C LYS A 530 39.78 -38.99 -14.81
N ASN A 531 40.14 -37.83 -15.37
CA ASN A 531 40.08 -37.64 -16.80
C ASN A 531 40.99 -38.69 -17.43
N VAL A 532 40.39 -39.66 -18.13
CA VAL A 532 41.05 -40.47 -19.16
C VAL A 532 40.40 -40.11 -20.48
#